data_AF-A0A831TW94-F1
#
_entry.id   AF-A0A831TW94-F1
#
_cell.length_a   1.000
_cell.length_b   1.000
_cell.length_c   1.000
_cell.angle_alpha   90.00
_cell.angle_beta   90.00
_cell.angle_gamma   90.00
#
_symmetry.space_group_name_H-M   'P 1'
#
loop_
_entity.id
_entity.type
_entity.pdbx_description
1 polymer ?
#
loop_
_entity_poly.entity_id
_entity_poly.type
_entity_poly.pdbx_seq_one_letter_code
_entity_poly.pdbx_strand_id
1 'polypeptide(L)'
;MKLRLRTLICCLLIFTLIPINYTFATVIVDRDEDGINIDDIVYYLSQTDPLSSVEVISLLEQIAPVSPMPTAEEVAISIQSITPPEVDATSLILPSVPEGYSISIFSSSDPGVIGTDGVIIPPAIATNINLVFTVTRTEQVQVHQLLLVPDSRFQV
;
A
#
# COMPACT_ATOMS: atom_id res chain seq x y z
N MET A 1 13.13 -34.34 -37.55
CA MET A 1 13.68 -33.73 -36.31
C MET A 1 14.13 -34.87 -35.39
N LYS A 2 15.40 -35.28 -35.43
CA LYS A 2 15.93 -36.41 -34.63
C LYS A 2 16.29 -35.90 -33.22
N LEU A 3 15.30 -35.85 -32.33
CA LEU A 3 15.54 -35.55 -30.92
C LEU A 3 16.43 -36.66 -30.35
N ARG A 4 17.66 -36.31 -29.93
CA ARG A 4 18.67 -37.29 -29.50
C ARG A 4 18.15 -37.97 -28.22
N LEU A 5 17.98 -39.29 -28.24
CA LEU A 5 17.45 -40.11 -27.14
C LEU A 5 18.12 -39.82 -25.77
N ARG A 6 19.40 -39.41 -25.79
CA ARG A 6 20.15 -38.95 -24.61
C ARG A 6 19.59 -37.68 -23.96
N THR A 7 19.10 -36.74 -24.76
CA THR A 7 18.46 -35.51 -24.27
C THR A 7 17.12 -35.80 -23.61
N LEU A 8 16.38 -36.80 -24.11
CA LEU A 8 15.11 -37.23 -23.52
C LEU A 8 15.31 -37.89 -22.14
N ILE A 9 16.37 -38.69 -22.00
CA ILE A 9 16.75 -39.35 -20.74
C ILE A 9 17.20 -38.33 -19.68
N CYS A 10 17.95 -37.29 -20.07
CA CYS A 10 18.29 -36.20 -19.15
C CYS A 10 17.06 -35.42 -18.68
N CYS A 11 16.10 -35.12 -19.56
CA CYS A 11 14.87 -34.44 -19.13
C CYS A 11 14.04 -35.30 -18.17
N LEU A 12 13.95 -36.61 -18.41
CA LEU A 12 13.17 -37.51 -17.55
C LEU A 12 13.74 -37.63 -16.12
N LEU A 13 15.07 -37.60 -15.98
CA LEU A 13 15.74 -37.62 -14.67
C LEU A 13 15.56 -36.31 -13.88
N ILE A 14 15.42 -35.16 -14.55
CA ILE A 14 15.23 -33.87 -13.88
C ILE A 14 13.82 -33.75 -13.26
N PHE A 15 12.81 -34.39 -13.87
CA PHE A 15 11.43 -34.34 -13.37
C PHE A 15 11.16 -35.20 -12.12
N THR A 16 12.02 -36.18 -11.79
CA THR A 16 11.80 -37.08 -10.64
C THR A 16 12.56 -36.66 -9.37
N LEU A 17 13.45 -35.67 -9.45
CA LEU A 17 14.30 -35.22 -8.34
C LEU A 17 13.78 -33.98 -7.60
N ILE A 18 12.69 -33.38 -8.09
CA ILE A 18 12.04 -32.27 -7.40
C ILE A 18 10.79 -32.85 -6.72
N PRO A 19 10.77 -33.06 -5.39
CA PRO A 19 9.52 -33.25 -4.69
C PRO A 19 8.69 -31.98 -4.90
N ILE A 20 7.73 -32.05 -5.80
CA ILE A 20 6.72 -31.01 -5.96
C ILE A 20 5.83 -31.16 -4.73
N ASN A 21 6.17 -30.44 -3.67
CA ASN A 21 5.28 -30.29 -2.52
C ASN A 21 4.07 -29.49 -3.02
N TYR A 22 3.05 -30.19 -3.51
CA TYR A 22 1.74 -29.62 -3.76
C TYR A 22 1.11 -29.31 -2.40
N THR A 23 1.36 -28.11 -1.87
CA THR A 23 0.52 -27.55 -0.82
C THR A 23 -0.78 -27.12 -1.48
N PHE A 24 -1.79 -28.00 -1.45
CA PHE A 24 -3.16 -27.57 -1.73
C PHE A 24 -3.56 -26.67 -0.55
N ALA A 25 -3.82 -25.39 -0.83
CA ALA A 25 -4.56 -24.56 0.11
C ALA A 25 -5.88 -25.29 0.39
N THR A 26 -6.15 -25.62 1.65
CA THR A 26 -7.43 -26.20 2.00
C THR A 26 -8.50 -25.13 1.77
N VAL A 27 -9.48 -25.46 0.94
CA VAL A 27 -10.60 -24.57 0.64
C VAL A 27 -11.74 -24.98 1.57
N ILE A 28 -12.21 -24.06 2.41
CA ILE A 28 -13.42 -24.28 3.20
C ILE A 28 -14.58 -24.45 2.21
N VAL A 29 -15.35 -25.52 2.35
CA VAL A 29 -16.52 -25.79 1.50
C VAL A 29 -17.70 -25.00 2.08
N ASP A 30 -18.20 -24.06 1.29
CA ASP A 30 -19.49 -23.39 1.49
C ASP A 30 -20.62 -24.44 1.40
N ARG A 31 -21.41 -24.60 2.47
CA ARG A 31 -22.38 -25.70 2.59
C ARG A 31 -23.76 -25.34 2.06
N ASP A 32 -24.12 -24.07 2.09
CA ASP A 32 -25.44 -23.53 1.75
C ASP A 32 -25.40 -22.47 0.64
N GLU A 33 -24.24 -22.27 0.02
CA GLU A 33 -24.01 -21.38 -1.13
C GLU A 33 -24.33 -19.91 -0.84
N ASP A 34 -24.26 -19.50 0.43
CA ASP A 34 -24.51 -18.11 0.87
C ASP A 34 -23.21 -17.34 1.17
N GLY A 35 -22.06 -17.94 0.87
CA GLY A 35 -20.73 -17.43 1.15
C GLY A 35 -20.13 -18.04 2.42
N ILE A 36 -18.80 -17.97 2.56
CA ILE A 36 -18.13 -18.57 3.73
C ILE A 36 -18.51 -17.82 5.01
N ASN A 37 -19.35 -18.45 5.84
CA ASN A 37 -19.83 -17.91 7.11
C ASN A 37 -19.20 -18.62 8.32
N ILE A 38 -19.43 -18.07 9.52
CA ILE A 38 -18.81 -18.55 10.77
C ILE A 38 -19.15 -20.02 11.05
N ASP A 39 -20.35 -20.46 10.68
CA ASP A 39 -20.83 -21.82 10.87
C ASP A 39 -20.15 -22.84 9.95
N ASP A 40 -19.66 -22.44 8.78
CA ASP A 40 -18.81 -23.27 7.93
C ASP A 40 -17.40 -23.44 8.49
N ILE A 41 -16.85 -22.38 9.08
CA ILE A 41 -15.55 -22.42 9.74
C ILE A 41 -15.62 -23.31 10.98
N VAL A 42 -16.63 -23.10 11.82
CA VAL A 42 -16.85 -23.93 13.02
C VAL A 42 -17.06 -25.40 12.63
N TYR A 43 -17.79 -25.66 11.54
CA TYR A 43 -17.96 -27.01 11.01
C TYR A 43 -16.64 -27.61 10.51
N TYR A 44 -15.84 -26.87 9.74
CA TYR A 44 -14.53 -27.33 9.26
C TYR A 44 -13.55 -27.61 10.43
N LEU A 45 -13.50 -26.73 11.42
CA LEU A 45 -12.70 -26.89 12.64
C LEU A 45 -13.18 -28.05 13.52
N SER A 46 -14.46 -28.40 13.46
CA SER A 46 -15.00 -29.57 14.17
C SER A 46 -14.63 -30.90 13.49
N GLN A 47 -14.26 -30.86 12.22
CA GLN A 47 -13.93 -32.05 11.41
C GLN A 47 -12.42 -32.26 11.21
N THR A 48 -11.60 -31.29 11.60
CA THR A 48 -10.14 -31.36 11.49
C THR A 48 -9.51 -31.63 12.86
N ASP A 49 -8.37 -32.32 12.87
CA ASP A 49 -7.47 -32.37 14.03
C ASP A 49 -7.19 -30.94 14.53
N PRO A 50 -6.86 -30.73 15.84
CA PRO A 50 -6.71 -29.39 16.38
C PRO A 50 -5.71 -28.58 15.57
N LEU A 51 -6.23 -27.59 14.83
CA LEU A 51 -5.44 -26.76 13.94
C LEU A 51 -4.35 -26.02 14.72
N SER A 52 -3.18 -25.90 14.11
CA SER A 52 -2.10 -25.09 14.64
C SER A 52 -2.49 -23.61 14.63
N SER A 53 -1.87 -22.81 15.51
CA SER A 53 -2.11 -21.37 15.56
C SER A 53 -1.83 -20.65 14.23
N VAL A 54 -1.02 -21.22 13.35
CA VAL A 54 -0.70 -20.69 12.02
C VAL A 54 -1.85 -20.91 11.02
N GLU A 55 -2.50 -22.08 11.08
CA GLU A 55 -3.64 -22.39 10.23
C GLU A 55 -4.87 -21.56 10.62
N VAL A 56 -5.05 -21.31 11.92
CA VAL A 56 -6.10 -20.42 12.42
C VAL A 56 -5.92 -18.99 11.90
N ILE A 57 -4.69 -18.47 11.82
CA ILE A 57 -4.40 -17.14 11.25
C ILE A 57 -4.78 -17.09 9.75
N SER A 58 -4.40 -18.11 8.98
CA SER A 58 -4.73 -18.22 7.54
C SER A 58 -6.25 -18.31 7.27
N LEU A 59 -7.00 -18.95 8.16
CA LEU A 59 -8.47 -19.03 8.07
C LEU A 59 -9.14 -17.69 8.44
N LEU A 60 -8.61 -16.97 9.43
CA LEU A 60 -9.12 -15.66 9.82
C LEU A 60 -8.88 -14.60 8.72
N GLU A 61 -7.78 -14.70 7.97
CA GLU A 61 -7.52 -13.84 6.80
C GLU A 61 -8.57 -13.98 5.68
N GLN A 62 -9.37 -15.05 5.66
CA GLN A 62 -10.37 -15.32 4.62
C GLN A 62 -11.77 -14.76 4.92
N ILE A 63 -12.07 -14.30 6.15
CA ILE A 63 -13.43 -13.99 6.61
C ILE A 63 -13.86 -12.55 6.33
N ALA A 64 -12.92 -11.63 6.12
CA ALA A 64 -13.23 -10.30 5.59
C ALA A 64 -11.95 -9.70 5.00
N PRO A 65 -12.02 -8.95 3.88
CA PRO A 65 -10.93 -8.05 3.56
C PRO A 65 -10.85 -7.10 4.75
N VAL A 66 -9.73 -7.13 5.50
CA VAL A 66 -9.27 -5.92 6.17
C VAL A 66 -9.39 -4.87 5.08
N SER A 67 -10.30 -3.89 5.22
CA SER A 67 -10.48 -2.86 4.20
C SER A 67 -9.08 -2.38 3.90
N PRO A 68 -8.53 -2.66 2.69
CA PRO A 68 -7.09 -2.57 2.53
C PRO A 68 -6.74 -1.15 2.92
N MET A 69 -5.87 -0.98 3.91
CA MET A 69 -5.45 0.37 4.32
C MET A 69 -5.12 1.11 3.03
N PRO A 70 -5.68 2.32 2.84
CA PRO A 70 -5.60 3.01 1.55
C PRO A 70 -4.14 3.10 1.13
N THR A 71 -3.81 2.81 -0.11
CA THR A 71 -2.45 2.95 -0.61
C THR A 71 -1.94 4.39 -0.37
N ALA A 72 -0.61 4.58 -0.33
CA ALA A 72 -0.05 5.93 -0.20
C ALA A 72 -0.52 6.86 -1.35
N GLU A 73 -0.82 6.29 -2.52
CA GLU A 73 -1.40 7.00 -3.66
C GLU A 73 -2.85 7.46 -3.36
N GLU A 74 -3.71 6.57 -2.85
CA GLU A 74 -5.08 6.93 -2.47
C GLU A 74 -5.11 8.00 -1.37
N VAL A 75 -4.20 7.91 -0.39
CA VAL A 75 -4.03 8.95 0.63
C VAL A 75 -3.55 10.26 0.00
N ALA A 76 -2.58 10.23 -0.91
CA ALA A 76 -2.09 11.44 -1.58
C ALA A 76 -3.17 12.11 -2.44
N ILE A 77 -3.99 11.34 -3.17
CA ILE A 77 -5.11 11.84 -3.98
C ILE A 77 -6.19 12.48 -3.09
N SER A 78 -6.38 11.99 -1.87
CA SER A 78 -7.36 12.56 -0.93
C SER A 78 -6.99 13.99 -0.47
N ILE A 79 -5.72 14.38 -0.58
CA ILE A 79 -5.23 15.71 -0.23
C ILE A 79 -5.41 16.64 -1.44
N GLN A 80 -6.61 17.19 -1.58
CA GLN A 80 -6.96 18.09 -2.69
C GLN A 80 -6.40 19.51 -2.52
N SER A 81 -6.21 19.93 -1.27
CA SER A 81 -5.73 21.26 -0.93
C SER A 81 -5.08 21.28 0.45
N ILE A 82 -4.12 22.18 0.62
CA ILE A 82 -3.60 22.59 1.93
C ILE A 82 -4.24 23.90 2.35
N THR A 83 -4.13 24.32 3.61
CA THR A 83 -4.54 25.68 3.96
C THR A 83 -3.41 26.63 3.57
N PRO A 84 -3.68 27.76 2.87
CA PRO A 84 -2.65 28.73 2.59
C PRO A 84 -2.08 29.28 3.91
N PRO A 85 -0.76 29.56 3.97
CA PRO A 85 -0.18 30.25 5.11
C PRO A 85 -0.83 31.65 5.28
N GLU A 86 -0.95 32.10 6.51
CA GLU A 86 -1.31 33.50 6.79
C GLU A 86 -0.18 34.44 6.31
N VAL A 87 -0.53 35.72 6.15
CA VAL A 87 0.47 36.76 5.85
C VAL A 87 1.57 36.74 6.92
N ASP A 88 2.83 36.76 6.48
CA ASP A 88 4.02 36.69 7.32
C ASP A 88 4.18 35.40 8.16
N ALA A 89 3.43 34.34 7.85
CA ALA A 89 3.67 33.04 8.47
C ALA A 89 5.09 32.55 8.18
N THR A 90 5.74 32.02 9.21
CA THR A 90 7.13 31.54 9.13
C THR A 90 7.24 30.03 8.95
N SER A 91 6.10 29.32 8.92
CA SER A 91 6.04 27.87 8.79
C SER A 91 4.76 27.43 8.08
N LEU A 92 4.90 26.41 7.24
CA LEU A 92 3.79 25.80 6.52
C LEU A 92 3.10 24.75 7.39
N ILE A 93 1.78 24.89 7.54
CA ILE A 93 0.95 23.87 8.19
C ILE A 93 0.65 22.76 7.18
N LEU A 94 1.17 21.56 7.45
CA LEU A 94 0.89 20.37 6.64
C LEU A 94 -0.51 19.81 6.96
N PRO A 95 -1.21 19.25 5.95
CA PRO A 95 -2.51 18.64 6.16
C PRO A 95 -2.39 17.36 7.01
N SER A 96 -3.46 17.05 7.75
CA SER A 96 -3.53 15.80 8.50
C SER A 96 -3.61 14.61 7.53
N VAL A 97 -2.87 13.55 7.83
CA VAL A 97 -2.95 12.26 7.13
C VAL A 97 -3.49 11.18 8.07
N PRO A 98 -4.10 10.10 7.55
CA PRO A 98 -4.53 8.97 8.36
C PRO A 98 -3.38 8.34 9.14
N GLU A 99 -3.72 7.63 10.23
CA GLU A 99 -2.75 6.87 11.02
C GLU A 99 -2.01 5.84 10.14
N GLY A 100 -0.70 5.71 10.35
CA GLY A 100 0.16 4.84 9.53
C GLY A 100 0.69 5.49 8.25
N TYR A 101 0.50 6.81 8.08
CA TYR A 101 1.07 7.59 6.98
C TYR A 101 1.81 8.83 7.52
N SER A 102 2.78 9.31 6.74
CA SER A 102 3.49 10.56 6.97
C SER A 102 3.52 11.37 5.68
N ILE A 103 3.41 12.70 5.79
CA ILE A 103 3.54 13.63 4.67
C ILE A 103 4.79 14.50 4.84
N SER A 104 5.51 14.75 3.75
CA SER A 104 6.68 15.65 3.70
C SER A 104 6.72 16.44 2.41
N ILE A 105 7.38 17.60 2.41
CA ILE A 105 7.62 18.38 1.19
C ILE A 105 8.77 17.72 0.42
N PHE A 106 8.49 17.32 -0.82
CA PHE A 106 9.48 16.75 -1.73
C PHE A 106 10.24 17.84 -2.47
N SER A 107 9.53 18.83 -3.02
CA SER A 107 10.14 19.94 -3.74
C SER A 107 9.29 21.21 -3.65
N SER A 108 9.96 22.33 -3.87
CA SER A 108 9.39 23.67 -3.92
C SER A 108 9.83 24.36 -5.21
N SER A 109 8.94 25.10 -5.85
CA SER A 109 9.28 25.94 -7.01
C SER A 109 10.17 27.12 -6.65
N ASP A 110 10.14 27.57 -5.40
CA ASP A 110 11.04 28.59 -4.86
C ASP A 110 11.50 28.21 -3.44
N PRO A 111 12.62 27.49 -3.32
CA PRO A 111 13.22 27.16 -2.02
C PRO A 111 13.66 28.38 -1.20
N GLY A 112 13.77 29.57 -1.82
CA GLY A 112 14.08 30.81 -1.12
C GLY A 112 12.89 31.40 -0.36
N VAL A 113 11.66 30.97 -0.69
CA VAL A 113 10.42 31.37 0.00
C VAL A 113 9.89 30.22 0.87
N ILE A 114 9.82 29.00 0.33
CA ILE A 114 9.39 27.82 1.10
C ILE A 114 10.40 26.69 0.91
N GLY A 115 11.08 26.32 1.98
CA GLY A 115 12.00 25.19 2.01
C GLY A 115 11.28 23.84 2.09
N THR A 116 12.01 22.76 1.84
CA THR A 116 11.50 21.38 2.02
C THR A 116 11.33 20.99 3.50
N ASP A 117 11.89 21.78 4.40
CA ASP A 117 11.69 21.73 5.85
C ASP A 117 10.38 22.40 6.30
N GLY A 118 9.64 23.03 5.38
CA GLY A 118 8.41 23.75 5.67
C GLY A 118 8.63 25.12 6.32
N VAL A 119 9.87 25.61 6.34
CA VAL A 119 10.17 26.99 6.76
C VAL A 119 9.76 27.95 5.65
N ILE A 120 9.05 29.01 6.04
CA ILE A 120 8.62 30.07 5.14
C ILE A 120 9.45 31.33 5.43
N ILE A 121 10.03 31.89 4.38
CA ILE A 121 10.65 33.21 4.38
C ILE A 121 9.67 34.14 3.65
N PRO A 122 8.95 35.03 4.38
CA PRO A 122 7.94 35.87 3.76
C PRO A 122 8.52 36.74 2.62
N PRO A 123 7.95 36.67 1.40
CA PRO A 123 8.39 37.49 0.30
C PRO A 123 7.83 38.92 0.45
N ALA A 124 8.53 39.91 -0.09
CA ALA A 124 8.08 41.31 -0.06
C ALA A 124 6.80 41.57 -0.88
N ILE A 125 6.46 40.66 -1.80
CA ILE A 125 5.27 40.70 -2.65
C ILE A 125 4.61 39.32 -2.59
N ALA A 126 3.29 39.28 -2.53
CA ALA A 126 2.48 38.07 -2.67
C ALA A 126 2.99 37.20 -3.84
N THR A 127 3.44 35.98 -3.52
CA THR A 127 4.10 35.08 -4.47
C THR A 127 3.41 33.72 -4.44
N ASN A 128 3.12 33.18 -5.62
CA ASN A 128 2.52 31.85 -5.75
C ASN A 128 3.63 30.79 -5.88
N ILE A 129 3.63 29.83 -4.96
CA ILE A 129 4.61 28.75 -4.89
C ILE A 129 3.93 27.41 -5.14
N ASN A 130 4.50 26.61 -6.04
CA ASN A 130 4.09 25.24 -6.28
C ASN A 130 4.94 24.30 -5.41
N LEU A 131 4.27 23.50 -4.59
CA LEU A 131 4.91 22.49 -3.74
C LEU A 131 4.54 21.10 -4.24
N VAL A 132 5.47 20.17 -4.13
CA VAL A 132 5.22 18.73 -4.33
C VAL A 132 5.37 18.04 -2.99
N PHE A 133 4.41 17.21 -2.62
CA PHE A 133 4.43 16.44 -1.38
C PHE A 133 4.73 14.97 -1.65
N THR A 134 5.30 14.28 -0.67
CA THR A 134 5.40 12.82 -0.65
C THR A 134 4.60 12.32 0.54
N VAL A 135 3.73 11.34 0.27
CA VAL A 135 3.04 10.58 1.31
C VAL A 135 3.74 9.23 1.41
N THR A 136 4.18 8.88 2.61
CA THR A 136 4.86 7.63 2.91
C THR A 136 4.00 6.81 3.86
N ARG A 137 3.76 5.55 3.54
CA ARG A 137 3.13 4.60 4.47
C ARG A 137 4.18 4.15 5.48
N THR A 138 3.98 4.45 6.76
CA THR A 138 4.95 4.20 7.83
C THR A 138 5.03 2.71 8.20
N GLU A 139 3.98 1.93 7.87
CA GLU A 139 3.87 0.49 8.14
C GLU A 139 4.48 -0.41 7.05
N GLN A 140 4.73 0.12 5.84
CA GLN A 140 5.38 -0.61 4.75
C GLN A 140 6.16 0.38 3.89
N VAL A 141 7.48 0.19 3.78
CA VAL A 141 8.39 1.03 2.97
C VAL A 141 7.97 1.00 1.50
N GLN A 142 7.03 1.87 1.12
CA GLN A 142 6.62 2.08 -0.26
C GLN A 142 6.51 3.58 -0.51
N VAL A 143 7.50 4.12 -1.21
CA VAL A 143 7.56 5.51 -1.64
C VAL A 143 6.80 5.66 -2.96
N HIS A 144 5.75 6.48 -2.98
CA HIS A 144 5.07 6.93 -4.21
C HIS A 144 5.20 8.44 -4.32
N GLN A 145 5.72 8.91 -5.46
CA GLN A 145 5.96 10.33 -5.73
C GLN A 145 4.70 10.96 -6.35
N LEU A 146 4.10 11.94 -5.68
CA LEU A 146 2.97 12.70 -6.21
C LEU A 146 3.49 13.70 -7.26
N LEU A 147 2.86 13.77 -8.44
CA LEU A 147 3.11 14.82 -9.42
C LEU A 147 1.85 15.69 -9.46
N LEU A 148 1.86 16.80 -8.72
CA LEU A 148 0.71 17.71 -8.69
C LEU A 148 0.56 18.42 -10.05
N VAL A 149 -0.63 18.30 -10.63
CA VAL A 149 -1.08 19.02 -11.85
C VAL A 149 -1.18 20.52 -11.51
N PRO A 150 -0.76 21.44 -12.40
CA PRO A 150 -0.41 22.83 -12.04
C PRO A 150 -1.59 23.80 -11.82
N ASP A 151 -2.69 23.43 -11.15
CA ASP A 151 -3.84 24.36 -11.00
C ASP A 151 -4.46 24.43 -9.59
N SER A 152 -3.67 24.20 -8.53
CA SER A 152 -4.09 24.48 -7.16
C SER A 152 -3.69 25.90 -6.76
N ARG A 153 -4.55 26.87 -7.09
CA ARG A 153 -4.33 28.29 -6.82
C ARG A 153 -4.39 28.58 -5.31
N PHE A 154 -3.24 28.76 -4.68
CA PHE A 154 -3.12 29.39 -3.36
C PHE A 154 -2.75 30.86 -3.50
N GLN A 155 -3.53 31.74 -2.86
CA GLN A 155 -3.16 33.14 -2.66
C GLN A 155 -2.57 33.27 -1.25
N VAL A 156 -1.36 33.82 -1.18
CA VAL A 156 -0.69 34.28 0.05
C VAL A 156 -0.59 35.80 -0.04
#